data_AF-A0A4P9Z3K8-F1
#
_entry.id   AF-A0A4P9Z3K8-F1
#
_cell.length_a   1.000
_cell.length_b   1.000
_cell.length_c   1.000
_cell.angle_alpha   90.00
_cell.angle_beta   90.00
_cell.angle_gamma   90.00
#
_symmetry.space_group_name_H-M   'P 1'
#
loop_
_entity.id
_entity.type
_entity.pdbx_description
1 polymer ?
#
loop_
_entity_poly.entity_id
_entity_poly.type
_entity_poly.pdbx_seq_one_letter_code
_entity_poly.pdbx_strand_id
1 'polypeptide(L)'
;MENIRAVKLQSPDYMGLDPEEAAADFRERIRHYESLYQPVEERDLTYARLVNVGSQVVVNLIQGYLQSRIVYYLMNLHATHRSIFFSRHGESQFNVEGKIGGDSLLSPRGEQYSHALPKLIMQHLGSENLTASDPMVWTSTMRRTIQTASHLRYPKLQWKALDELNAGVCDGLTYEEIAERYPEDYANRDNDKFNYRYRGGESYRDVVLRLEPVIMELERQHNILIIGHQAILRCIYAYFMNLPRDELPYVRIPLHTVIQLVPKAYGCEERRFKVAIDAVDTHRPKPASSSASTPIPNATG
;
A
#
# COMPACT_ATOMS: atom_id res chain seq x y z
N MET A 1 17.29 -24.03 -0.70
CA MET A 1 16.60 -24.90 0.28
C MET A 1 15.44 -24.16 0.94
N GLU A 2 15.64 -22.91 1.35
CA GLU A 2 14.62 -22.08 1.98
C GLU A 2 13.34 -21.96 1.13
N ASN A 3 13.45 -21.73 -0.18
CA ASN A 3 12.29 -21.65 -1.09
C ASN A 3 11.47 -22.95 -1.20
N ILE A 4 12.13 -24.12 -1.15
CA ILE A 4 11.44 -25.42 -1.23
C ILE A 4 10.58 -25.61 0.02
N ARG A 5 11.17 -25.36 1.20
CA ARG A 5 10.46 -25.46 2.48
C ARG A 5 9.37 -24.41 2.64
N ALA A 6 9.64 -23.16 2.24
CA ALA A 6 8.73 -22.04 2.45
C ALA A 6 7.47 -22.09 1.58
N VAL A 7 7.53 -22.71 0.39
CA VAL A 7 6.44 -22.61 -0.59
C VAL A 7 5.99 -23.97 -1.12
N LYS A 8 6.93 -24.90 -1.38
CA LYS A 8 6.60 -26.13 -2.12
C LYS A 8 6.04 -27.23 -1.24
N LEU A 9 6.43 -27.28 0.03
CA LEU A 9 5.82 -28.23 0.99
C LEU A 9 4.36 -27.89 1.33
N GLN A 10 3.91 -26.67 1.04
CA GLN A 10 2.51 -26.25 1.19
C GLN A 10 1.73 -26.30 -0.13
N SER A 11 2.36 -26.82 -1.20
CA SER A 11 1.74 -26.96 -2.52
C SER A 11 0.70 -28.08 -2.54
N PRO A 12 -0.37 -27.99 -3.36
CA PRO A 12 -1.33 -29.07 -3.57
C PRO A 12 -0.66 -30.43 -3.86
N ASP A 13 0.43 -30.42 -4.64
CA ASP A 13 1.23 -31.60 -5.02
C ASP A 13 1.75 -32.43 -3.83
N TYR A 14 1.92 -31.82 -2.65
CA TYR A 14 2.54 -32.46 -1.49
C TYR A 14 1.65 -32.50 -0.23
N MET A 15 0.35 -32.22 -0.37
CA MET A 15 -0.56 -32.22 0.78
C MET A 15 -0.65 -33.60 1.44
N GLY A 16 -0.41 -33.65 2.75
CA GLY A 16 -0.51 -34.87 3.55
C GLY A 16 0.70 -35.81 3.46
N LEU A 17 1.72 -35.45 2.69
CA LEU A 17 3.00 -36.17 2.64
C LEU A 17 3.95 -35.67 3.74
N ASP A 18 4.89 -36.53 4.13
CA ASP A 18 5.96 -36.13 5.05
C ASP A 18 6.83 -35.03 4.41
N PRO A 19 7.17 -33.95 5.15
CA PRO A 19 7.99 -32.85 4.65
C PRO A 19 9.33 -33.24 4.03
N GLU A 20 10.00 -34.27 4.58
CA GLU A 20 11.31 -34.70 4.08
C GLU A 20 11.17 -35.59 2.84
N GLU A 21 10.12 -36.43 2.77
CA GLU A 21 9.78 -37.19 1.56
C GLU A 21 9.42 -36.25 0.39
N ALA A 22 8.56 -35.26 0.65
CA ALA A 22 8.19 -34.24 -0.32
C ALA A 22 9.40 -33.43 -0.81
N ALA A 23 10.33 -33.08 0.09
CA ALA A 23 11.56 -32.40 -0.28
C ALA A 23 12.49 -33.29 -1.13
N ALA A 24 12.53 -34.60 -0.87
CA ALA A 24 13.34 -35.54 -1.65
C ALA A 24 12.80 -35.71 -3.08
N ASP A 25 11.49 -35.93 -3.23
CA ASP A 25 10.84 -36.02 -4.55
C ASP A 25 11.03 -34.72 -5.36
N PHE A 26 10.83 -33.56 -4.73
CA PHE A 26 11.02 -32.29 -5.38
C PHE A 26 12.47 -32.06 -5.87
N ARG A 27 13.48 -32.58 -5.14
CA ARG A 27 14.89 -32.54 -5.59
C ARG A 27 15.12 -33.42 -6.81
N GLU A 28 14.49 -34.58 -6.89
CA GLU A 28 14.57 -35.44 -8.08
C GLU A 28 13.94 -34.74 -9.28
N ARG A 29 12.78 -34.11 -9.08
CA ARG A 29 12.12 -33.30 -10.11
C ARG A 29 13.01 -32.17 -10.62
N ILE A 30 13.71 -31.45 -9.74
CA ILE A 30 14.70 -30.42 -10.15
C ILE A 30 15.81 -31.04 -11.02
N ARG A 31 16.41 -32.15 -10.57
CA ARG A 31 17.48 -32.84 -11.32
C ARG A 31 17.04 -33.27 -12.71
N HIS A 32 15.77 -33.70 -12.84
CA HIS A 32 15.19 -34.01 -14.13
C HIS A 32 15.18 -32.79 -15.07
N TYR A 33 14.72 -31.62 -14.60
CA TYR A 33 14.74 -30.39 -15.41
C TYR A 33 16.17 -29.91 -15.70
N GLU A 34 17.10 -30.03 -14.75
CA GLU A 34 18.51 -29.65 -14.96
C GLU A 34 19.14 -30.40 -16.14
N SER A 35 18.79 -31.68 -16.35
CA SER A 35 19.32 -32.48 -17.47
C SER A 35 18.91 -31.98 -18.87
N LEU A 36 17.83 -31.19 -18.95
CA LEU A 36 17.24 -30.71 -20.20
C LEU A 36 17.29 -29.18 -20.33
N TYR A 37 17.61 -28.46 -19.26
CA TYR A 37 17.48 -27.02 -19.20
C TYR A 37 18.53 -26.32 -20.06
N GLN A 38 18.06 -25.47 -20.97
CA GLN A 38 18.88 -24.58 -21.78
C GLN A 38 18.57 -23.13 -21.35
N PRO A 39 19.52 -22.40 -20.76
CA PRO A 39 19.34 -21.00 -20.43
C PRO A 39 19.13 -20.16 -21.70
N VAL A 40 18.36 -19.08 -21.59
CA VAL A 40 18.24 -18.10 -22.68
C VAL A 40 19.58 -17.43 -22.94
N GLU A 41 20.02 -17.45 -24.20
CA GLU A 41 21.29 -16.87 -24.69
C GLU A 41 21.14 -16.17 -26.06
N GLU A 42 19.98 -16.33 -26.69
CA GLU A 42 19.63 -15.83 -28.01
C GLU A 42 19.65 -14.30 -28.04
N ARG A 43 20.53 -13.74 -28.87
CA ARG A 43 20.77 -12.28 -28.91
C ARG A 43 19.65 -11.50 -29.58
N ASP A 44 18.80 -12.16 -30.35
CA ASP A 44 17.67 -11.61 -31.09
C ASP A 44 16.35 -11.62 -30.30
N LEU A 45 16.33 -12.19 -29.09
CA LEU A 45 15.16 -12.22 -28.22
C LEU A 45 15.15 -11.11 -27.17
N THR A 46 13.98 -10.56 -26.86
CA THR A 46 13.79 -9.65 -25.72
C THR A 46 13.62 -10.44 -24.42
N TYR A 47 14.53 -10.28 -23.46
CA TYR A 47 14.42 -10.95 -22.16
C TYR A 47 15.12 -10.19 -21.02
N ALA A 48 14.76 -10.56 -19.79
CA ALA A 48 15.47 -10.22 -18.57
C ALA A 48 15.70 -11.49 -17.73
N ARG A 49 16.96 -11.75 -17.36
CA ARG A 49 17.37 -12.90 -16.56
C ARG A 49 17.88 -12.41 -15.20
N LEU A 50 17.16 -12.78 -14.14
CA LEU A 50 17.54 -12.50 -12.76
C LEU A 50 18.39 -13.65 -12.23
N VAL A 51 19.64 -13.35 -11.90
CA VAL A 51 20.60 -14.31 -11.36
C VAL A 51 20.71 -14.09 -9.85
N ASN A 52 20.69 -15.18 -9.08
CA ASN A 52 20.78 -15.18 -7.61
C ASN A 52 19.82 -14.19 -6.94
N VAL A 53 18.52 -14.30 -7.25
CA VAL A 53 17.46 -13.47 -6.64
C VAL A 53 17.71 -11.96 -6.87
N GLY A 54 18.20 -11.60 -8.05
CA GLY A 54 18.39 -10.20 -8.44
C GLY A 54 19.77 -9.62 -8.13
N SER A 55 20.73 -10.41 -7.62
CA SER A 55 22.11 -9.94 -7.42
C SER A 55 22.78 -9.50 -8.74
N GLN A 56 22.35 -10.09 -9.84
CA GLN A 56 22.70 -9.67 -11.19
C GLN A 56 21.46 -9.78 -12.08
N VAL A 57 21.26 -8.79 -12.94
CA VAL A 57 20.19 -8.78 -13.94
C VAL A 57 20.83 -8.64 -15.33
N VAL A 58 20.62 -9.64 -16.19
CA VAL A 58 21.02 -9.60 -17.59
C VAL A 58 19.80 -9.22 -18.42
N VAL A 59 19.92 -8.17 -19.23
CA VAL A 59 18.82 -7.61 -20.00
C VAL A 59 19.23 -7.58 -21.47
N ASN A 60 18.36 -8.08 -22.36
CA ASN A 60 18.59 -8.10 -23.80
C ASN A 60 17.41 -7.51 -24.57
N LEU A 61 17.71 -6.70 -25.59
CA LEU A 61 16.76 -6.13 -26.56
C LEU A 61 15.46 -5.57 -25.96
N ILE A 62 15.56 -4.63 -25.02
CA ILE A 62 14.39 -3.87 -24.55
C ILE A 62 14.02 -2.83 -25.60
N GLN A 63 12.86 -2.99 -26.21
CA GLN A 63 12.41 -2.23 -27.39
C GLN A 63 11.39 -1.13 -27.07
N GLY A 64 10.90 -1.04 -25.84
CA GLY A 64 9.86 -0.07 -25.51
C GLY A 64 9.72 0.28 -24.05
N TYR A 65 8.88 1.28 -23.80
CA TYR A 65 8.63 1.83 -22.46
C TYR A 65 8.11 0.77 -21.47
N LEU A 66 7.09 -0.01 -21.84
CA LEU A 66 6.54 -1.00 -20.91
C LEU A 66 7.58 -2.05 -20.49
N GLN A 67 8.39 -2.51 -21.45
CA GLN A 67 9.45 -3.48 -21.18
C GLN A 67 10.53 -2.88 -20.26
N SER A 68 10.92 -1.62 -20.47
CA SER A 68 11.88 -0.95 -19.58
C SER A 68 11.33 -0.75 -18.16
N ARG A 69 10.02 -0.46 -18.02
CA ARG A 69 9.35 -0.40 -16.71
C ARG A 69 9.31 -1.76 -16.00
N ILE A 70 9.06 -2.84 -16.74
CA ILE A 70 9.07 -4.21 -16.19
C ILE A 70 10.48 -4.54 -15.67
N VAL A 71 11.52 -4.30 -16.47
CA VAL A 71 12.92 -4.53 -16.05
C VAL A 71 13.27 -3.70 -14.83
N TYR A 72 12.93 -2.41 -14.84
CA TYR A 72 13.14 -1.53 -13.71
C TYR A 72 12.47 -2.06 -12.44
N TYR A 73 11.21 -2.49 -12.54
CA TYR A 73 10.51 -3.09 -11.41
C TYR A 73 11.23 -4.34 -10.88
N LEU A 74 11.56 -5.28 -11.76
CA LEU A 74 12.26 -6.53 -11.40
C LEU A 74 13.61 -6.29 -10.71
N MET A 75 14.35 -5.25 -11.11
CA MET A 75 15.63 -4.87 -10.49
C MET A 75 15.49 -4.29 -9.07
N ASN A 76 14.30 -3.91 -8.66
CA ASN A 76 14.02 -3.31 -7.36
C ASN A 76 13.40 -4.30 -6.35
N LEU A 77 13.03 -5.51 -6.79
CA LEU A 77 12.45 -6.53 -5.94
C LEU A 77 13.52 -7.27 -5.14
N HIS A 78 13.13 -7.77 -3.97
CA HIS A 78 13.96 -8.67 -3.17
C HIS A 78 13.10 -9.72 -2.43
N ALA A 79 13.71 -10.82 -2.02
CA ALA A 79 13.03 -11.91 -1.29
C ALA A 79 13.18 -11.84 0.24
N THR A 80 13.92 -10.86 0.76
CA THR A 80 14.13 -10.69 2.21
C THR A 80 12.81 -10.54 2.95
N HIS A 81 12.63 -11.30 4.03
CA HIS A 81 11.50 -11.15 4.93
C HIS A 81 11.50 -9.76 5.56
N ARG A 82 10.38 -9.03 5.42
CA ARG A 82 10.23 -7.67 5.93
C ARG A 82 8.82 -7.40 6.40
N SER A 83 8.66 -6.39 7.26
CA SER A 83 7.39 -5.86 7.69
C SER A 83 7.22 -4.40 7.24
N ILE A 84 6.07 -4.12 6.63
CA ILE A 84 5.68 -2.78 6.23
C ILE A 84 4.57 -2.35 7.19
N PHE A 85 4.84 -1.32 7.99
CA PHE A 85 3.89 -0.77 8.95
C PHE A 85 3.25 0.49 8.38
N PHE A 86 1.93 0.57 8.47
CA PHE A 86 1.16 1.76 8.16
C PHE A 86 0.53 2.30 9.43
N SER A 87 0.60 3.61 9.59
CA SER A 87 -0.23 4.35 10.52
C SER A 87 -0.71 5.60 9.81
N ARG A 88 -1.97 5.97 10.00
CA ARG A 88 -2.32 7.38 9.76
C ARG A 88 -1.58 8.25 10.76
N HIS A 89 -1.47 9.54 10.49
CA HIS A 89 -1.26 10.51 11.57
C HIS A 89 -2.28 10.30 12.70
N GLY A 90 -1.93 10.74 13.91
CA GLY A 90 -2.89 10.87 15.00
C GLY A 90 -4.08 11.75 14.58
N GLU A 91 -5.20 11.61 15.27
CA GLU A 91 -6.40 12.41 15.01
C GLU A 91 -6.05 13.91 14.97
N SER A 92 -6.37 14.59 13.86
CA SER A 92 -6.13 16.04 13.70
C SER A 92 -7.35 16.87 14.08
N GLN A 93 -7.18 18.18 14.25
CA GLN A 93 -8.30 19.08 14.51
C GLN A 93 -9.36 19.03 13.40
N PHE A 94 -8.94 18.95 12.13
CA PHE A 94 -9.89 18.78 11.02
C PHE A 94 -10.61 17.43 11.06
N ASN A 95 -10.02 16.37 11.61
CA ASN A 95 -10.75 15.12 11.81
C ASN A 95 -11.89 15.30 12.83
N VAL A 96 -11.62 16.00 13.93
CA VAL A 96 -12.64 16.32 14.95
C VAL A 96 -13.75 17.18 14.37
N GLU A 97 -13.40 18.15 13.51
CA GLU A 97 -14.34 19.05 12.85
C GLU A 97 -15.05 18.43 11.62
N GLY A 98 -14.71 17.20 11.22
CA GLY A 98 -15.28 16.57 10.02
C GLY A 98 -14.80 17.14 8.68
N LYS A 99 -13.74 17.96 8.68
CA LYS A 99 -13.18 18.62 7.49
C LYS A 99 -12.16 17.75 6.76
N ILE A 100 -12.14 17.86 5.43
CA ILE A 100 -11.17 17.16 4.57
C ILE A 100 -9.98 18.07 4.19
N GLY A 101 -8.87 17.47 3.77
CA GLY A 101 -7.70 18.21 3.26
C GLY A 101 -6.99 19.06 4.33
N GLY A 102 -6.37 20.16 3.89
CA GLY A 102 -5.68 21.13 4.74
C GLY A 102 -4.44 20.59 5.48
N ASP A 103 -3.92 21.41 6.39
CA ASP A 103 -2.68 21.16 7.17
C ASP A 103 -2.86 21.44 8.68
N SER A 104 -3.97 20.95 9.25
CA SER A 104 -4.25 21.09 10.67
C SER A 104 -3.27 20.31 11.55
N LEU A 105 -3.07 20.81 12.77
CA LEU A 105 -2.30 20.14 13.82
C LEU A 105 -3.06 18.93 14.38
N LEU A 106 -2.36 18.09 15.15
CA LEU A 106 -2.99 17.06 15.97
C LEU A 106 -4.01 17.64 16.96
N SER A 107 -5.06 16.87 17.22
CA SER A 107 -5.95 17.05 18.36
C SER A 107 -5.29 16.55 19.65
N PRO A 108 -5.87 16.82 20.84
CA PRO A 108 -5.37 16.24 22.09
C PRO A 108 -5.27 14.70 22.07
N ARG A 109 -6.22 14.00 21.43
CA ARG A 109 -6.16 12.53 21.28
C ARG A 109 -5.11 12.09 20.27
N GLY A 110 -4.88 12.90 19.23
CA GLY A 110 -3.80 12.68 18.27
C GLY A 110 -2.41 12.78 18.91
N GLU A 111 -2.21 13.74 19.81
CA GLU A 111 -0.97 13.87 20.59
C GLU A 111 -0.79 12.67 21.54
N GLN A 112 -1.85 12.24 22.23
CA GLN A 112 -1.80 10.99 23.03
C GLN A 112 -1.39 9.78 22.17
N TYR A 113 -1.91 9.67 20.95
CA TYR A 113 -1.52 8.61 20.02
C TYR A 113 -0.05 8.72 19.60
N SER A 114 0.43 9.93 19.31
CA SER A 114 1.84 10.20 19.01
C SER A 114 2.77 9.69 20.12
N HIS A 115 2.40 9.89 21.39
CA HIS A 115 3.13 9.37 22.54
C HIS A 115 3.05 7.85 22.70
N ALA A 116 1.93 7.22 22.32
CA ALA A 116 1.74 5.78 22.43
C ALA A 116 2.41 4.98 21.30
N LEU A 117 2.56 5.59 20.11
CA LEU A 117 3.04 4.94 18.89
C LEU A 117 4.44 4.28 19.05
N PRO A 118 5.45 4.90 19.69
CA PRO A 118 6.75 4.26 19.87
C PRO A 118 6.69 2.93 20.62
N LYS A 119 5.87 2.85 21.67
CA LYS A 119 5.68 1.62 22.45
C LYS A 119 5.00 0.54 21.60
N LEU A 120 3.97 0.90 20.85
CA LEU A 120 3.26 -0.03 19.97
C LEU A 120 4.16 -0.61 18.89
N ILE A 121 4.94 0.24 18.23
CA ILE A 121 5.87 -0.16 17.17
C ILE A 121 6.97 -1.08 17.73
N MET A 122 7.53 -0.75 18.89
CA MET A 122 8.53 -1.58 19.56
C MET A 122 8.00 -2.96 19.94
N GLN A 123 6.75 -3.05 20.39
CA GLN A 123 6.12 -4.32 20.75
C GLN A 123 5.93 -5.26 19.56
N HIS A 124 5.73 -4.73 18.35
CA HIS A 124 5.38 -5.52 17.16
C HIS A 124 6.49 -5.68 16.13
N LEU A 125 7.57 -4.90 16.20
CA LEU A 125 8.77 -5.08 15.37
C LEU A 125 9.62 -6.31 15.76
N GLY A 126 9.46 -6.80 17.00
CA GLY A 126 10.29 -7.88 17.56
C GLY A 126 11.66 -7.37 18.01
N SER A 127 12.14 -7.82 19.17
CA SER A 127 13.38 -7.35 19.79
C SER A 127 14.66 -7.67 18.97
N GLU A 128 14.61 -8.70 18.13
CA GLU A 128 15.77 -9.18 17.35
C GLU A 128 16.12 -8.28 16.15
N ASN A 129 15.20 -7.42 15.70
CA ASN A 129 15.38 -6.56 14.51
C ASN A 129 15.62 -5.08 14.84
N LEU A 130 15.66 -4.70 16.12
CA LEU A 130 15.74 -3.29 16.54
C LEU A 130 17.17 -2.77 16.53
N THR A 131 17.71 -2.51 15.34
CA THR A 131 18.84 -1.59 15.22
C THR A 131 18.36 -0.14 15.44
N ALA A 132 19.27 0.78 15.74
CA ALA A 132 18.90 2.20 15.88
C ALA A 132 18.29 2.79 14.58
N SER A 133 18.55 2.14 13.44
CA SER A 133 18.16 2.58 12.09
C SER A 133 17.00 1.80 11.46
N ASP A 134 16.46 0.76 12.11
CA ASP A 134 15.41 -0.10 11.56
C ASP A 134 14.20 -0.12 12.52
N PRO A 135 12.98 0.26 12.07
CA PRO A 135 12.60 0.63 10.71
C PRO A 135 12.96 2.06 10.31
N MET A 136 13.12 2.29 9.01
CA MET A 136 13.04 3.64 8.45
C MET A 136 11.62 4.20 8.63
N VAL A 137 11.48 5.46 9.02
CA VAL A 137 10.16 6.11 9.16
C VAL A 137 9.95 7.09 8.02
N TRP A 138 8.87 6.92 7.26
CA TRP A 138 8.46 7.89 6.25
C TRP A 138 7.24 8.66 6.71
N THR A 139 7.26 9.96 6.49
CA THR A 139 6.11 10.84 6.70
C THR A 139 5.80 11.60 5.42
N SER A 140 4.61 12.18 5.34
CA SER A 140 4.36 13.29 4.41
C SER A 140 5.07 14.56 4.86
N THR A 141 4.84 15.66 4.14
CA THR A 141 5.32 17.00 4.54
C THR A 141 4.30 17.76 5.39
N MET A 142 3.13 17.17 5.67
CA MET A 142 2.06 17.79 6.45
C MET A 142 2.31 17.69 7.95
N ARG A 143 1.97 18.74 8.71
CA ARG A 143 2.29 18.90 10.14
C ARG A 143 1.86 17.70 10.97
N ARG A 144 0.64 17.21 10.74
CA ARG A 144 0.07 16.08 11.51
C ARG A 144 0.87 14.79 11.41
N THR A 145 1.46 14.45 10.27
CA THR A 145 2.30 13.23 10.16
C THR A 145 3.65 13.45 10.84
N ILE A 146 4.23 14.64 10.69
CA ILE A 146 5.49 15.06 11.34
C ILE A 146 5.34 15.04 12.87
N GLN A 147 4.27 15.63 13.40
CA GLN A 147 3.96 15.63 14.84
C GLN A 147 3.78 14.20 15.37
N THR A 148 3.05 13.34 14.64
CA THR A 148 2.84 11.93 15.03
C THR A 148 4.16 11.15 15.07
N ALA A 149 5.11 11.49 14.20
CA ALA A 149 6.41 10.83 14.15
C ALA A 149 7.39 11.33 15.22
N SER A 150 7.11 12.47 15.87
CA SER A 150 8.10 13.22 16.66
C SER A 150 8.71 12.44 17.82
N HIS A 151 7.94 11.54 18.44
CA HIS A 151 8.41 10.71 19.56
C HIS A 151 9.07 9.38 19.13
N LEU A 152 9.12 9.07 17.84
CA LEU A 152 9.84 7.90 17.35
C LEU A 152 11.35 8.17 17.35
N ARG A 153 12.13 7.19 17.83
CA ARG A 153 13.61 7.32 17.87
C ARG A 153 14.30 7.03 16.53
N TYR A 154 13.57 6.50 15.56
CA TYR A 154 14.13 6.02 14.29
C TYR A 154 14.41 7.18 13.31
N PRO A 155 15.28 6.95 12.30
CA PRO A 155 15.49 7.88 11.20
C PRO A 155 14.19 8.20 10.48
N LYS A 156 13.99 9.48 10.12
CA LYS A 156 12.77 9.98 9.48
C LYS A 156 13.10 10.61 8.15
N LEU A 157 12.34 10.28 7.12
CA LEU A 157 12.41 10.90 5.81
C LEU A 157 11.03 11.43 5.42
N GLN A 158 10.98 12.68 4.97
CA GLN A 158 9.73 13.31 4.53
C GLN A 158 9.61 13.17 3.02
N TRP A 159 8.45 12.70 2.56
CA TRP A 159 8.14 12.54 1.14
C TRP A 159 6.93 13.40 0.80
N LYS A 160 7.13 14.39 -0.08
CA LYS A 160 6.01 15.19 -0.59
C LYS A 160 4.98 14.32 -1.32
N ALA A 161 5.42 13.26 -1.99
CA ALA A 161 4.55 12.28 -2.63
C ALA A 161 3.65 11.51 -1.64
N LEU A 162 3.87 11.62 -0.33
CA LEU A 162 3.00 11.07 0.71
C LEU A 162 1.98 12.08 1.26
N ASP A 163 1.98 13.35 0.82
CA ASP A 163 0.95 14.34 1.19
C ASP A 163 -0.45 13.80 0.86
N GLU A 164 -1.47 14.14 1.67
CA GLU A 164 -2.85 13.69 1.45
C GLU A 164 -3.37 14.10 0.07
N LEU A 165 -4.36 13.35 -0.43
CA LEU A 165 -5.10 13.71 -1.65
C LEU A 165 -5.59 15.16 -1.55
N ASN A 166 -5.19 15.98 -2.53
CA ASN A 166 -5.60 17.38 -2.61
C ASN A 166 -7.07 17.49 -3.06
N ALA A 167 -7.95 18.00 -2.21
CA ALA A 167 -9.37 18.17 -2.54
C ALA A 167 -9.67 19.52 -3.22
N GLY A 168 -8.64 20.29 -3.58
CA GLY A 168 -8.73 21.51 -4.37
C GLY A 168 -9.63 22.54 -3.72
N VAL A 169 -10.67 22.98 -4.43
CA VAL A 169 -11.65 23.94 -3.89
C VAL A 169 -12.44 23.41 -2.68
N CYS A 170 -12.40 22.10 -2.41
CA CYS A 170 -13.08 21.47 -1.28
C CYS A 170 -12.18 21.28 -0.05
N ASP A 171 -10.92 21.72 -0.09
CA ASP A 171 -10.02 21.66 1.08
C ASP A 171 -10.57 22.51 2.24
N GLY A 172 -10.57 21.93 3.44
CA GLY A 172 -11.08 22.56 4.66
C GLY A 172 -12.60 22.56 4.82
N LEU A 173 -13.34 21.92 3.91
CA LEU A 173 -14.79 21.77 4.01
C LEU A 173 -15.18 20.42 4.63
N THR A 174 -16.35 20.38 5.25
CA THR A 174 -17.06 19.16 5.64
C THR A 174 -17.74 18.51 4.43
N TYR A 175 -18.13 17.24 4.54
CA TYR A 175 -18.88 16.58 3.47
C TYR A 175 -20.27 17.20 3.26
N GLU A 176 -20.89 17.69 4.33
CA GLU A 176 -22.16 18.41 4.32
C GLU A 176 -22.03 19.72 3.53
N GLU A 177 -21.00 20.53 3.82
CA GLU A 177 -20.74 21.77 3.07
C GLU A 177 -20.43 21.49 1.59
N ILE A 178 -19.75 20.39 1.27
CA ILE A 178 -19.48 20.00 -0.12
C ILE A 178 -20.80 19.62 -0.82
N ALA A 179 -21.67 18.86 -0.15
CA ALA A 179 -22.97 18.47 -0.71
C ALA A 179 -23.87 19.70 -0.97
N GLU A 180 -23.81 20.71 -0.12
CA GLU A 180 -24.57 21.96 -0.27
C GLU A 180 -23.98 22.90 -1.34
N ARG A 181 -22.65 23.12 -1.31
CA ARG A 181 -21.99 24.09 -2.20
C ARG A 181 -21.67 23.53 -3.58
N TYR A 182 -21.41 22.22 -3.67
CA TYR A 182 -20.98 21.53 -4.88
C TYR A 182 -21.74 20.19 -5.07
N PRO A 183 -23.08 20.21 -5.21
CA PRO A 183 -23.90 18.99 -5.23
C PRO A 183 -23.55 18.05 -6.39
N GLU A 184 -23.23 18.59 -7.56
CA GLU A 184 -22.79 17.79 -8.72
C GLU A 184 -21.45 17.10 -8.47
N ASP A 185 -20.48 17.80 -7.88
CA ASP A 185 -19.17 17.25 -7.53
C ASP A 185 -19.31 16.14 -6.47
N TYR A 186 -20.18 16.33 -5.47
CA TYR A 186 -20.50 15.32 -4.47
C TYR A 186 -21.08 14.04 -5.11
N ALA A 187 -22.06 14.18 -6.01
CA ALA A 187 -22.66 13.05 -6.72
C ALA A 187 -21.68 12.36 -7.68
N ASN A 188 -20.92 13.12 -8.47
CA ASN A 188 -19.94 12.57 -9.41
C ASN A 188 -18.84 11.77 -8.69
N ARG A 189 -18.40 12.26 -7.52
CA ARG A 189 -17.44 11.55 -6.69
C ARG A 189 -17.99 10.24 -6.13
N ASP A 190 -19.27 10.19 -5.81
CA ASP A 190 -19.91 8.97 -5.33
C ASP A 190 -20.08 7.92 -6.44
N ASN A 191 -20.40 8.38 -7.66
CA ASN A 191 -20.56 7.52 -8.83
C ASN A 191 -19.24 6.87 -9.26
N ASP A 192 -18.14 7.64 -9.32
CA ASP A 192 -16.82 7.13 -9.68
C ASP A 192 -15.72 7.77 -8.82
N LYS A 193 -15.61 7.31 -7.59
CA LYS A 193 -14.63 7.83 -6.62
C LYS A 193 -13.18 7.62 -7.04
N PHE A 194 -12.89 6.64 -7.90
CA PHE A 194 -11.52 6.37 -8.33
C PHE A 194 -11.05 7.41 -9.36
N ASN A 195 -11.88 7.71 -10.37
CA ASN A 195 -11.53 8.64 -11.44
C ASN A 195 -11.99 10.08 -11.19
N TYR A 196 -12.96 10.32 -10.31
CA TYR A 196 -13.39 11.68 -9.98
C TYR A 196 -12.22 12.51 -9.46
N ARG A 197 -11.99 13.65 -10.12
CA ARG A 197 -10.95 14.62 -9.79
C ARG A 197 -11.59 15.88 -9.23
N TYR A 198 -11.20 16.26 -8.02
CA TYR A 198 -11.61 17.56 -7.47
C TYR A 198 -11.14 18.71 -8.34
N ARG A 199 -11.94 19.78 -8.45
CA ARG A 199 -11.57 21.00 -9.17
C ARG A 199 -10.33 21.63 -8.50
N GLY A 200 -9.24 21.76 -9.25
CA GLY A 200 -7.95 22.22 -8.72
C GLY A 200 -7.23 21.21 -7.81
N GLY A 201 -7.69 19.96 -7.76
CA GLY A 201 -7.16 18.91 -6.90
C GLY A 201 -6.78 17.62 -7.64
N GLU A 202 -6.95 16.50 -6.95
CA GLU A 202 -6.55 15.16 -7.37
C GLU A 202 -7.73 14.18 -7.36
N SER A 203 -7.61 13.14 -8.18
CA SER A 203 -8.37 11.89 -8.09
C SER A 203 -7.53 10.81 -7.39
N TYR A 204 -8.15 9.68 -7.00
CA TYR A 204 -7.36 8.51 -6.55
C TYR A 204 -6.43 7.99 -7.67
N ARG A 205 -6.85 8.11 -8.94
CA ARG A 205 -5.99 7.80 -10.09
C ARG A 205 -4.71 8.66 -10.12
N ASP A 206 -4.83 9.96 -9.86
CA ASP A 206 -3.67 10.86 -9.78
C ASP A 206 -2.74 10.48 -8.63
N VAL A 207 -3.33 10.15 -7.46
CA VAL A 207 -2.59 9.68 -6.30
C VAL A 207 -1.81 8.40 -6.62
N VAL A 208 -2.43 7.42 -7.27
CA VAL A 208 -1.75 6.17 -7.69
C VAL A 208 -0.57 6.48 -8.61
N LEU A 209 -0.73 7.39 -9.56
CA LEU A 209 0.36 7.77 -10.48
C LEU A 209 1.53 8.45 -9.74
N ARG A 210 1.27 9.40 -8.84
CA ARG A 210 2.36 10.06 -8.08
C ARG A 210 3.00 9.18 -7.01
N LEU A 211 2.31 8.13 -6.56
CA LEU A 211 2.86 7.16 -5.61
C LEU A 211 3.73 6.11 -6.28
N GLU A 212 3.77 6.03 -7.61
CA GLU A 212 4.61 5.05 -8.31
C GLU A 212 6.07 5.06 -7.83
N PRO A 213 6.77 6.20 -7.71
CA PRO A 213 8.15 6.22 -7.18
C PRO A 213 8.24 5.76 -5.72
N VAL A 214 7.21 6.04 -4.92
CA VAL A 214 7.13 5.60 -3.52
C VAL A 214 7.01 4.08 -3.45
N ILE A 215 6.18 3.47 -4.29
CA ILE A 215 6.02 2.02 -4.37
C ILE A 215 7.35 1.35 -4.75
N MET A 216 8.06 1.90 -5.75
CA MET A 216 9.35 1.35 -6.16
C MET A 216 10.37 1.39 -5.02
N GLU A 217 10.41 2.47 -4.25
CA GLU A 217 11.30 2.55 -3.10
C GLU A 217 10.84 1.59 -1.98
N LEU A 218 9.54 1.45 -1.72
CA LEU A 218 9.02 0.48 -0.75
C LEU A 218 9.39 -0.97 -1.08
N GLU A 219 9.47 -1.32 -2.36
CA GLU A 219 9.92 -2.65 -2.78
C GLU A 219 11.41 -2.90 -2.51
N ARG A 220 12.23 -1.84 -2.45
CA ARG A 220 13.66 -1.91 -2.13
C ARG A 220 13.95 -1.94 -0.63
N GLN A 221 13.06 -1.39 0.19
CA GLN A 221 13.27 -1.19 1.63
C GLN A 221 13.02 -2.48 2.42
N HIS A 222 13.67 -2.59 3.59
CA HIS A 222 13.42 -3.64 4.57
C HIS A 222 12.23 -3.28 5.48
N ASN A 223 12.41 -3.24 6.81
CA ASN A 223 11.32 -2.83 7.68
C ASN A 223 11.11 -1.32 7.54
N ILE A 224 9.86 -0.92 7.37
CA ILE A 224 9.50 0.48 7.16
C ILE A 224 8.22 0.82 7.89
N LEU A 225 8.15 2.02 8.46
CA LEU A 225 6.93 2.60 9.02
C LEU A 225 6.54 3.83 8.22
N ILE A 226 5.37 3.79 7.60
CA ILE A 226 4.78 4.93 6.89
C ILE A 226 3.71 5.57 7.78
N ILE A 227 3.95 6.82 8.16
CA ILE A 227 2.95 7.68 8.80
C ILE A 227 2.35 8.59 7.73
N GLY A 228 1.21 8.15 7.20
CA GLY A 228 0.54 8.77 6.05
C GLY A 228 -0.86 9.28 6.36
N HIS A 229 -1.67 9.33 5.31
CA HIS A 229 -3.04 9.81 5.36
C HIS A 229 -4.02 8.79 4.79
N GLN A 230 -5.32 9.08 4.88
CA GLN A 230 -6.34 8.09 4.58
C GLN A 230 -6.31 7.68 3.10
N ALA A 231 -6.31 8.62 2.15
CA ALA A 231 -6.32 8.26 0.72
C ALA A 231 -4.99 7.63 0.29
N ILE A 232 -3.89 8.15 0.82
CA ILE A 232 -2.53 7.68 0.48
C ILE A 232 -2.29 6.25 0.93
N LEU A 233 -2.62 5.93 2.19
CA LEU A 233 -2.44 4.59 2.71
C LEU A 233 -3.40 3.59 2.07
N ARG A 234 -4.60 4.02 1.62
CA ARG A 234 -5.47 3.16 0.80
C ARG A 234 -4.78 2.72 -0.49
N CYS A 235 -4.14 3.65 -1.20
CA CYS A 235 -3.45 3.34 -2.45
C CYS A 235 -2.28 2.35 -2.24
N ILE A 236 -1.45 2.60 -1.23
CA ILE A 236 -0.30 1.74 -0.93
C ILE A 236 -0.77 0.37 -0.43
N TYR A 237 -1.78 0.34 0.44
CA TYR A 237 -2.38 -0.91 0.92
C TYR A 237 -2.98 -1.73 -0.22
N ALA A 238 -3.72 -1.09 -1.13
CA ALA A 238 -4.34 -1.76 -2.27
C ALA A 238 -3.31 -2.39 -3.20
N TYR A 239 -2.13 -1.78 -3.35
CA TYR A 239 -1.02 -2.38 -4.09
C TYR A 239 -0.54 -3.68 -3.46
N PHE A 240 -0.20 -3.68 -2.15
CA PHE A 240 0.30 -4.89 -1.47
C PHE A 240 -0.75 -5.99 -1.29
N MET A 241 -2.03 -5.61 -1.17
CA MET A 241 -3.14 -6.54 -1.01
C MET A 241 -3.80 -6.93 -2.34
N ASN A 242 -3.25 -6.46 -3.47
CA ASN A 242 -3.76 -6.72 -4.82
C ASN A 242 -5.27 -6.42 -4.98
N LEU A 243 -5.71 -5.27 -4.47
CA LEU A 243 -7.11 -4.86 -4.53
C LEU A 243 -7.46 -4.16 -5.85
N PRO A 244 -8.67 -4.38 -6.39
CA PRO A 244 -9.11 -3.72 -7.60
C PRO A 244 -9.41 -2.23 -7.38
N ARG A 245 -9.40 -1.47 -8.48
CA ARG A 245 -9.46 0.01 -8.46
C ARG A 245 -10.76 0.56 -7.88
N ASP A 246 -11.86 -0.18 -8.00
CA ASP A 246 -13.19 0.19 -7.53
C ASP A 246 -13.39 -0.08 -6.02
N GLU A 247 -12.55 -0.91 -5.41
CA GLU A 247 -12.51 -1.15 -3.96
C GLU A 247 -11.51 -0.23 -3.24
N LEU A 248 -10.39 0.09 -3.89
CA LEU A 248 -9.29 0.90 -3.32
C LEU A 248 -9.76 2.16 -2.57
N PRO A 249 -10.64 3.04 -3.12
CA PRO A 249 -11.09 4.26 -2.44
C PRO A 249 -11.93 4.03 -1.17
N TYR A 250 -12.32 2.78 -0.89
CA TYR A 250 -13.22 2.38 0.17
C TYR A 250 -12.57 1.49 1.22
N VAL A 251 -11.29 1.12 1.07
CA VAL A 251 -10.57 0.36 2.10
C VAL A 251 -10.58 1.09 3.44
N ARG A 252 -10.83 0.37 4.54
CA ARG A 252 -10.82 0.95 5.88
C ARG A 252 -9.39 1.05 6.42
N ILE A 253 -8.92 2.29 6.58
CA ILE A 253 -7.66 2.63 7.26
C ILE A 253 -8.02 3.54 8.45
N PRO A 254 -8.36 2.96 9.62
CA PRO A 254 -8.82 3.71 10.78
C PRO A 254 -7.71 4.55 11.42
N LEU A 255 -8.10 5.61 12.15
CA LEU A 255 -7.18 6.34 13.03
C LEU A 255 -6.73 5.44 14.21
N HIS A 256 -5.60 5.82 14.80
CA HIS A 256 -5.03 5.20 16.01
C HIS A 256 -4.85 3.67 15.94
N THR A 257 -4.58 3.18 14.73
CA THR A 257 -4.38 1.77 14.43
C THR A 257 -3.14 1.62 13.56
N VAL A 258 -2.22 0.77 13.98
CA VAL A 258 -1.09 0.34 13.13
C VAL A 258 -1.52 -0.89 12.34
N ILE A 259 -1.30 -0.88 11.04
CA ILE A 259 -1.51 -2.01 10.15
C ILE A 259 -0.13 -2.54 9.76
N GLN A 260 0.15 -3.81 10.02
CA GLN A 260 1.36 -4.48 9.59
C GLN A 260 1.05 -5.36 8.40
N LEU A 261 1.81 -5.18 7.33
CA LEU A 261 1.82 -6.01 6.14
C LEU A 261 3.12 -6.82 6.09
N VAL A 262 3.01 -8.13 5.85
CA VAL A 262 4.15 -9.02 5.66
C VAL A 262 4.02 -9.70 4.29
N PRO A 263 4.76 -9.21 3.27
CA PRO A 263 4.75 -9.83 1.94
C PRO A 263 5.19 -11.30 1.99
N LYS A 264 4.44 -12.15 1.29
CA LYS A 264 4.69 -13.59 1.09
C LYS A 264 4.74 -13.91 -0.40
N ALA A 265 5.13 -15.13 -0.75
CA ALA A 265 5.31 -15.54 -2.15
C ALA A 265 4.05 -15.39 -3.03
N TYR A 266 2.84 -15.55 -2.46
CA TYR A 266 1.57 -15.51 -3.18
C TYR A 266 0.55 -14.54 -2.56
N GLY A 267 1.01 -13.56 -1.77
CA GLY A 267 0.11 -12.61 -1.13
C GLY A 267 0.78 -11.80 -0.05
N CYS A 268 -0.02 -11.20 0.81
CA CYS A 268 0.46 -10.38 1.91
C CYS A 268 -0.37 -10.67 3.16
N GLU A 269 0.29 -11.01 4.27
CA GLU A 269 -0.40 -11.17 5.55
C GLU A 269 -0.64 -9.80 6.18
N GLU A 270 -1.82 -9.61 6.75
CA GLU A 270 -2.21 -8.38 7.43
C GLU A 270 -2.44 -8.63 8.93
N ARG A 271 -1.95 -7.71 9.76
CA ARG A 271 -2.29 -7.62 11.19
C ARG A 271 -2.64 -6.18 11.55
N ARG A 272 -3.59 -5.98 12.46
CA ARG A 272 -4.01 -4.65 12.92
C ARG A 272 -3.87 -4.53 14.43
N PHE A 273 -3.25 -3.45 14.87
CA PHE A 273 -2.98 -3.16 16.27
C PHE A 273 -3.59 -1.81 16.63
N LYS A 274 -4.76 -1.85 17.28
CA LYS A 274 -5.49 -0.66 17.71
C LYS A 274 -5.01 -0.22 19.09
N VAL A 275 -4.73 1.06 19.27
CA VAL A 275 -4.43 1.64 20.58
C VAL A 275 -5.73 1.94 21.32
N ALA A 276 -5.73 1.79 22.65
CA ALA A 276 -6.83 2.18 23.52
C ALA A 276 -6.95 3.71 23.68
N ILE A 277 -7.01 4.43 22.56
CA ILE A 277 -7.23 5.88 22.46
C ILE A 277 -8.30 6.08 21.39
N ASP A 278 -9.44 6.64 21.77
CA ASP A 278 -10.54 6.87 20.83
C ASP A 278 -10.16 7.86 19.73
N ALA A 279 -10.85 7.74 18.60
CA ALA A 279 -10.76 8.66 17.47
C ALA A 279 -12.10 8.69 16.73
N VAL A 280 -12.38 9.79 16.04
CA VAL A 280 -13.51 9.90 15.12
C VAL A 280 -13.38 8.87 13.98
N ASP A 281 -14.52 8.37 13.49
CA ASP A 281 -14.53 7.57 12.26
C ASP A 281 -14.65 8.50 11.04
N THR A 282 -13.62 8.50 10.20
CA THR A 282 -13.58 9.29 8.96
C THR A 282 -13.88 8.45 7.72
N HIS A 283 -14.32 7.20 7.90
CA HIS A 283 -14.65 6.30 6.81
C HIS A 283 -16.10 6.52 6.34
N ARG A 284 -16.24 6.94 5.09
CA ARG A 284 -17.54 6.95 4.39
C ARG A 284 -17.66 5.71 3.51
N PRO A 285 -18.68 4.85 3.70
CA PRO A 285 -18.88 3.65 2.90
C PRO A 285 -19.19 3.99 1.44
N LYS A 286 -19.07 2.99 0.56
CA LYS A 286 -19.54 3.10 -0.83
C LYS A 286 -21.06 3.26 -0.80
N PRO A 287 -21.63 4.28 -1.45
CA PRO A 287 -23.07 4.38 -1.61
C PRO A 287 -23.60 3.10 -2.26
N ALA A 288 -24.76 2.62 -1.81
CA ALA A 288 -25.45 1.55 -2.53
C ALA A 288 -25.75 2.07 -3.94
N SER A 289 -25.40 1.31 -4.98
CA SER A 289 -25.71 1.68 -6.36
C SER A 289 -27.21 1.96 -6.47
N SER A 290 -27.58 3.16 -6.92
CA SER A 290 -28.94 3.46 -7.35
C SER A 290 -29.24 2.67 -8.63
N SER A 291 -29.52 1.38 -8.49
CA SER A 291 -30.05 0.55 -9.56
C SER A 291 -31.51 0.95 -9.82
N ALA A 292 -31.71 1.98 -10.65
CA ALA A 292 -32.90 2.18 -11.48
C ALA A 292 -32.62 3.29 -12.50
N SER A 293 -31.91 2.95 -13.57
CA SER A 293 -32.22 3.57 -14.86
C SER A 293 -33.64 3.13 -15.21
N THR A 294 -34.61 4.03 -15.01
CA THR A 294 -35.97 3.87 -15.52
C THR A 294 -35.87 3.56 -17.02
N PRO A 295 -36.49 2.48 -17.54
CA PRO A 295 -36.55 2.27 -18.98
C PRO A 295 -37.25 3.48 -19.60
N ILE A 296 -36.58 4.12 -20.56
CA ILE A 296 -37.23 5.08 -21.45
C ILE A 296 -38.39 4.31 -22.12
N PRO A 297 -39.65 4.75 -21.99
CA PRO A 297 -40.74 4.10 -22.72
C PRO A 297 -40.44 4.23 -24.21
N ASN A 298 -40.40 3.10 -24.92
CA ASN A 298 -40.40 3.10 -26.37
C ASN A 298 -41.59 3.93 -26.84
N ALA A 299 -41.31 5.08 -27.46
CA ALA A 299 -42.31 5.83 -28.19
C ALA A 299 -42.69 5.00 -29.43
N THR A 300 -43.84 4.33 -29.35
CA THR A 300 -44.59 3.93 -30.53
C THR A 300 -45.26 5.17 -31.12
N GLY A 301 -44.89 5.52 -32.34
CA GLY A 301 -45.47 6.60 -33.15
C GLY A 301 -44.71 6.74 -34.46
#